data_AF-A0A420UTD8-F1
#
_entry.id   AF-A0A420UTD8-F1
#
_cell.length_a   1.000
_cell.length_b   1.000
_cell.length_c   1.000
_cell.angle_alpha   90.00
_cell.angle_beta   90.00
_cell.angle_gamma   90.00
#
_symmetry.space_group_name_H-M   'P 1'
#
loop_
_entity.id
_entity.type
_entity.pdbx_description
1 polymer ?
#
loop_
_entity_poly.entity_id
_entity_poly.type
_entity_poly.pdbx_seq_one_letter_code
_entity_poly.pdbx_strand_id
1 'polypeptide(L)'
;KYLPLLHRYTKLRKELLAVDELKMYDLYTPMVKDVKFEMPYEEAKEWMLKALEPMGEEYLDVVKEGLNNRWVDVYENKGKRSGGYSSGAHLTNPFILLNWSDTVSDLYTLIHEFGHSAHSYFSRKHQPS
;
A
#
# COMPACT_ATOMS: atom_id res chain seq x y z
N LYS A 1 -12.33 -5.27 25.81
CA LYS A 1 -13.29 -4.37 25.11
C LYS A 1 -13.50 -4.74 23.64
N TYR A 2 -12.45 -5.07 22.87
CA TYR A 2 -12.58 -5.33 21.41
C TYR A 2 -12.79 -6.79 21.01
N LEU A 3 -12.60 -7.74 21.93
CA LEU A 3 -12.74 -9.17 21.67
C LEU A 3 -14.09 -9.58 21.03
N PRO A 4 -15.25 -8.99 21.40
CA PRO A 4 -16.51 -9.30 20.74
C PRO A 4 -16.53 -8.98 19.23
N LEU A 5 -15.82 -7.94 18.79
CA LEU A 5 -15.74 -7.58 17.37
C LEU A 5 -14.89 -8.60 16.60
N LEU A 6 -13.77 -9.05 17.19
CA LEU A 6 -12.95 -10.10 16.60
C LEU A 6 -13.75 -11.40 16.44
N HIS A 7 -14.49 -11.82 17.48
CA HIS A 7 -15.33 -13.01 17.43
C HIS A 7 -16.46 -12.89 16.40
N ARG A 8 -17.06 -11.69 16.26
CA ARG A 8 -18.06 -11.43 15.22
C ARG A 8 -17.45 -11.57 13.83
N TYR A 9 -16.25 -11.03 13.61
CA TYR A 9 -15.56 -11.13 12.32
C TYR A 9 -15.19 -12.57 11.97
N THR A 10 -14.61 -13.33 12.90
CA THR A 10 -14.25 -14.74 12.65
C THR A 10 -15.49 -15.61 12.42
N LYS A 11 -16.60 -15.35 13.12
CA LYS A 11 -17.88 -16.02 12.85
C LYS A 11 -18.38 -15.75 11.43
N LEU A 12 -18.34 -14.49 10.98
CA LEU A 12 -18.73 -14.12 9.62
C LEU A 12 -17.84 -14.81 8.57
N ARG A 13 -16.51 -14.86 8.78
CA ARG A 13 -15.59 -15.58 7.88
C ARG A 13 -15.96 -17.04 7.75
N LYS A 14 -16.24 -17.71 8.88
CA LYS A 14 -16.66 -19.12 8.91
C LYS A 14 -17.90 -19.35 8.06
N GLU A 15 -18.92 -18.49 8.22
CA GLU A 15 -20.17 -18.56 7.48
C GLU A 15 -19.94 -18.38 5.97
N LEU A 16 -19.16 -17.38 5.56
CA LEU A 16 -18.89 -17.08 4.15
C LEU A 16 -18.02 -18.15 3.45
N LEU A 17 -17.06 -18.73 4.18
CA LEU A 17 -16.20 -19.79 3.66
C LEU A 17 -16.88 -21.17 3.68
N ALA A 18 -18.06 -21.28 4.31
CA ALA A 18 -18.83 -22.52 4.46
C ALA A 18 -18.01 -23.68 5.07
N VAL A 19 -17.24 -23.39 6.12
CA VAL A 19 -16.43 -24.38 6.85
C VAL A 19 -17.04 -24.72 8.21
N ASP A 20 -16.91 -25.97 8.64
CA ASP A 20 -17.44 -26.44 9.93
C ASP A 20 -16.67 -25.85 11.13
N GLU A 21 -15.38 -25.60 10.97
CA GLU A 21 -14.53 -24.95 11.97
C GLU A 21 -13.53 -24.04 11.26
N LEU A 22 -13.38 -22.80 11.74
CA LEU A 22 -12.42 -21.86 11.17
C LEU A 22 -11.05 -22.10 11.80
N LYS A 23 -10.07 -22.48 10.97
CA LYS A 23 -8.67 -22.71 11.38
C LYS A 23 -7.80 -21.50 11.05
N MET A 24 -6.58 -21.49 11.58
CA MET A 24 -5.64 -20.37 11.36
C MET A 24 -5.28 -20.16 9.89
N TYR A 25 -5.23 -21.23 9.08
CA TYR A 25 -4.96 -21.11 7.65
C TYR A 25 -6.14 -20.50 6.88
N ASP A 26 -7.39 -20.61 7.38
CA ASP A 26 -8.59 -20.01 6.75
C ASP A 26 -8.67 -18.50 6.95
N LEU A 27 -7.90 -17.95 7.90
CA LEU A 27 -7.88 -16.51 8.18
C LEU A 27 -7.31 -15.68 7.03
N TYR A 28 -6.50 -16.30 6.17
CA TYR A 28 -5.86 -15.65 5.03
C TYR A 28 -6.52 -15.98 3.69
N THR A 29 -7.51 -16.87 3.67
CA THR A 29 -8.25 -17.23 2.46
C THR A 29 -9.18 -16.07 2.03
N PRO A 30 -9.27 -15.73 0.74
CA PRO A 30 -10.28 -14.79 0.26
C PRO A 30 -11.70 -15.26 0.63
N MET A 31 -12.52 -14.38 1.20
CA MET A 31 -13.92 -14.69 1.53
C MET A 31 -14.85 -14.70 0.32
N VAL A 32 -14.43 -14.08 -0.78
CA VAL A 32 -15.18 -13.98 -2.04
C VAL A 32 -14.40 -14.76 -3.09
N LYS A 33 -15.09 -15.66 -3.80
CA LYS A 33 -14.50 -16.47 -4.87
C LYS A 33 -14.30 -15.64 -6.13
N ASP A 34 -13.28 -16.00 -6.90
CA ASP A 34 -13.08 -15.55 -8.28
C ASP A 34 -12.97 -14.03 -8.49
N VAL A 35 -12.55 -13.28 -7.46
CA VAL A 35 -12.24 -11.86 -7.61
C VAL A 35 -10.87 -11.71 -8.27
N LYS A 36 -10.88 -11.69 -9.60
CA LYS A 36 -9.73 -11.25 -10.37
C LYS A 36 -9.79 -9.71 -10.45
N PHE A 37 -9.13 -9.05 -9.51
CA PHE A 37 -8.91 -7.62 -9.55
C PHE A 37 -7.47 -7.37 -9.98
N GLU A 38 -7.28 -7.18 -11.29
CA GLU A 38 -6.01 -6.70 -11.83
C GLU A 38 -5.92 -5.20 -11.58
N MET A 39 -4.77 -4.75 -11.10
CA MET A 39 -4.48 -3.35 -10.84
C MET A 39 -3.18 -2.99 -11.54
N PRO A 40 -3.21 -2.61 -12.83
CA PRO A 40 -2.03 -2.14 -13.55
C PRO A 40 -1.41 -0.91 -12.87
N TYR A 41 -0.09 -0.77 -12.89
CA TYR A 41 0.60 0.34 -12.20
C TYR A 41 0.11 1.73 -12.62
N GLU A 42 -0.21 1.91 -13.91
CA GLU A 42 -0.72 3.20 -14.42
C GLU A 42 -2.10 3.53 -13.83
N GLU A 43 -3.00 2.55 -13.76
CA GLU A 43 -4.31 2.69 -13.12
C GLU A 43 -4.16 2.92 -11.60
N ALA A 44 -3.21 2.22 -10.97
CA ALA A 44 -2.93 2.38 -9.55
C ALA A 44 -2.54 3.82 -9.17
N LYS A 45 -1.83 4.55 -10.03
CA LYS A 45 -1.51 5.96 -9.80
C LYS A 45 -2.77 6.82 -9.74
N GLU A 46 -3.73 6.59 -10.62
CA GLU A 46 -5.01 7.31 -10.65
C GLU A 46 -5.84 7.01 -9.40
N TRP A 47 -5.96 5.73 -9.05
CA TRP A 47 -6.66 5.29 -7.84
C TRP A 47 -6.01 5.85 -6.58
N MET A 48 -4.68 5.87 -6.51
CA MET A 48 -3.94 6.45 -5.40
C MET A 48 -4.24 7.94 -5.25
N LEU A 49 -4.14 8.73 -6.33
CA LEU A 49 -4.41 10.17 -6.27
C LEU A 49 -5.84 10.45 -5.80
N LYS A 50 -6.81 9.71 -6.34
CA LYS A 50 -8.22 9.83 -5.94
C LYS A 50 -8.45 9.46 -4.47
N ALA A 51 -7.83 8.36 -4.01
CA ALA A 51 -7.96 7.92 -2.62
C ALA A 51 -7.34 8.92 -1.63
N LEU A 52 -6.34 9.69 -2.06
CA LEU A 52 -5.61 10.65 -1.24
C LEU A 52 -6.16 12.08 -1.33
N GLU A 53 -7.21 12.33 -2.14
CA GLU A 53 -7.88 13.64 -2.22
C GLU A 53 -8.20 14.28 -0.85
N PRO A 54 -8.67 13.52 0.17
CA PRO A 54 -8.95 14.10 1.49
C PRO A 54 -7.74 14.69 2.22
N MET A 55 -6.51 14.37 1.80
CA MET A 55 -5.27 14.89 2.39
C MET A 55 -4.94 16.32 1.93
N GLY A 56 -5.64 16.84 0.90
CA GLY A 56 -5.47 18.19 0.37
C GLY A 56 -4.40 18.31 -0.73
N GLU A 57 -4.47 19.43 -1.47
CA GLU A 57 -3.63 19.67 -2.66
C GLU A 57 -2.13 19.65 -2.37
N GLU A 58 -1.69 20.23 -1.25
CA GLU A 58 -0.26 20.24 -0.89
C GLU A 58 0.30 18.81 -0.77
N TYR A 59 -0.47 17.89 -0.19
CA TYR A 59 -0.08 16.49 -0.08
C TYR A 59 -0.08 15.80 -1.45
N LEU A 60 -1.14 16.02 -2.24
CA LEU A 60 -1.26 15.45 -3.59
C LEU A 60 -0.13 15.92 -4.51
N ASP A 61 0.32 17.17 -4.40
CA ASP A 61 1.38 17.70 -5.24
C ASP A 61 2.72 17.01 -4.98
N VAL A 62 3.02 16.65 -3.72
CA VAL A 62 4.20 15.83 -3.39
C VAL A 62 4.08 14.42 -3.95
N VAL A 63 2.89 13.82 -3.87
CA VAL A 63 2.64 12.49 -4.45
C VAL A 63 2.82 12.52 -5.98
N LYS A 64 2.23 13.51 -6.66
CA LYS A 64 2.40 13.73 -8.11
C LYS A 64 3.87 13.96 -8.46
N GLU A 65 4.59 14.76 -7.66
CA GLU A 65 6.03 14.99 -7.82
C GLU A 65 6.79 13.66 -7.79
N GLY A 66 6.57 12.83 -6.78
CA GLY A 66 7.27 11.55 -6.64
C GLY A 66 6.96 10.55 -7.76
N LEU A 67 5.71 10.50 -8.22
CA LEU A 67 5.30 9.67 -9.36
C LEU A 67 5.94 10.12 -10.67
N ASN A 68 6.09 11.44 -10.89
CA ASN A 68 6.61 11.99 -12.14
C ASN A 68 8.15 12.13 -12.16
N ASN A 69 8.79 12.14 -10.99
CA ASN A 69 10.24 12.36 -10.86
C ASN A 69 11.02 11.10 -10.43
N ARG A 70 10.52 9.91 -10.81
CA ARG A 70 11.21 8.62 -10.66
C ARG A 70 11.61 8.29 -9.21
N TRP A 71 10.77 8.64 -8.23
CA TRP A 71 11.01 8.20 -6.84
C TRP A 71 10.80 6.69 -6.69
N VAL A 72 9.99 6.08 -7.56
CA VAL A 72 9.57 4.68 -7.45
C VAL A 72 10.37 3.77 -8.39
N ASP A 73 11.02 2.75 -7.82
CA ASP A 73 11.54 1.60 -8.55
C ASP A 73 10.50 0.45 -8.52
N VAL A 74 9.74 0.33 -9.62
CA VAL A 74 8.40 -0.30 -9.65
C VAL A 74 8.44 -1.83 -9.70
N TYR A 75 9.07 -2.40 -10.73
CA TYR A 75 8.89 -3.82 -11.07
C TYR A 75 9.88 -4.74 -10.35
N GLU A 76 9.45 -5.98 -10.10
CA GLU A 76 10.33 -7.04 -9.65
C GLU A 76 11.43 -7.33 -10.68
N ASN A 77 12.64 -7.65 -10.22
CA ASN A 77 13.71 -8.14 -11.09
C ASN A 77 14.63 -9.12 -10.33
N LYS A 78 15.45 -9.86 -11.09
CA LYS A 78 16.32 -10.89 -10.53
C LYS A 78 17.32 -10.29 -9.55
N GLY A 79 17.21 -10.68 -8.28
CA GLY A 79 18.08 -10.22 -7.21
C GLY A 79 17.63 -8.92 -6.55
N LYS A 80 16.46 -8.37 -6.92
CA LYS A 80 15.83 -7.25 -6.21
C LYS A 80 15.48 -7.67 -4.78
N ARG A 81 15.61 -6.74 -3.85
CA ARG A 81 15.18 -6.94 -2.47
C ARG A 81 13.65 -7.11 -2.42
N SER A 82 13.18 -8.06 -1.63
CA SER A 82 11.75 -8.32 -1.46
C SER A 82 11.03 -7.25 -0.64
N GLY A 83 9.71 -7.19 -0.78
CA GLY A 83 8.84 -6.25 -0.06
C GLY A 83 8.73 -4.89 -0.74
N GLY A 84 8.31 -3.89 0.03
CA GLY A 84 8.33 -2.47 -0.34
C GLY A 84 8.95 -1.65 0.79
N TYR A 85 9.60 -0.54 0.46
CA TYR A 85 10.11 0.41 1.46
C TYR A 85 10.34 1.80 0.89
N SER A 86 10.21 2.81 1.74
CA SER A 86 10.67 4.18 1.55
C SER A 86 12.04 4.41 2.20
N SER A 87 12.93 5.14 1.52
CA SER A 87 14.28 5.47 1.97
C SER A 87 14.73 6.84 1.48
N GLY A 88 15.93 7.26 1.87
CA GLY A 88 16.58 8.52 1.49
C GLY A 88 17.28 9.19 2.68
N ALA A 89 18.07 10.22 2.39
CA ALA A 89 18.76 11.04 3.37
C ALA A 89 18.27 12.49 3.30
N HIS A 90 18.72 13.35 4.22
CA HIS A 90 18.27 14.74 4.31
C HIS A 90 18.46 15.52 2.99
N LEU A 91 19.57 15.29 2.29
CA LEU A 91 19.91 15.96 1.03
C LEU A 91 19.40 15.24 -0.24
N THR A 92 18.62 14.17 -0.09
CA THR A 92 18.07 13.44 -1.23
C THR A 92 16.55 13.52 -1.25
N ASN A 93 15.99 13.29 -2.44
CA ASN A 93 14.59 12.93 -2.56
C ASN A 93 14.31 11.63 -1.77
N PRO A 94 13.06 11.40 -1.35
CA PRO A 94 12.60 10.08 -0.97
C PRO A 94 12.70 9.12 -2.17
N PHE A 95 13.05 7.86 -1.89
CA PHE A 95 13.07 6.79 -2.88
C PHE A 95 12.23 5.63 -2.35
N ILE A 96 11.40 5.08 -3.22
CA ILE A 96 10.48 3.99 -2.93
C ILE A 96 10.90 2.79 -3.76
N LEU A 97 11.14 1.65 -3.09
CA LEU A 97 11.30 0.37 -3.75
C LEU A 97 9.98 -0.41 -3.67
N LEU A 98 9.54 -0.97 -4.80
CA LEU A 98 8.40 -1.88 -4.88
C LEU A 98 8.78 -3.14 -5.68
N ASN A 99 7.91 -4.14 -5.58
CA ASN A 99 7.91 -5.33 -6.44
C ASN A 99 6.50 -5.52 -6.98
N TRP A 100 6.17 -4.77 -8.04
CA TRP A 100 4.83 -4.72 -8.60
C TRP A 100 4.43 -6.00 -9.33
N SER A 101 3.21 -6.49 -9.07
CA SER A 101 2.64 -7.72 -9.63
C SER A 101 1.18 -7.59 -10.09
N ASP A 102 0.74 -6.36 -10.35
CA ASP A 102 -0.61 -6.00 -10.80
C ASP A 102 -1.75 -6.42 -9.86
N THR A 103 -1.50 -6.39 -8.54
CA THR A 103 -2.50 -6.69 -7.52
C THR A 103 -2.94 -5.45 -6.76
N VAL A 104 -4.15 -5.48 -6.18
CA VAL A 104 -4.61 -4.41 -5.26
C VAL A 104 -3.70 -4.29 -4.03
N SER A 105 -3.06 -5.38 -3.62
CA SER A 105 -2.08 -5.33 -2.52
C SER A 105 -0.86 -4.46 -2.88
N ASP A 106 -0.49 -4.41 -4.16
CA ASP A 106 0.60 -3.57 -4.63
C ASP A 106 0.21 -2.09 -4.54
N LEU A 107 -1.03 -1.73 -4.87
CA LEU A 107 -1.57 -0.37 -4.66
C LEU A 107 -1.53 0.03 -3.18
N TYR A 108 -1.95 -0.86 -2.27
CA TYR A 108 -1.86 -0.57 -0.84
C TYR A 108 -0.41 -0.34 -0.38
N THR A 109 0.52 -1.13 -0.90
CA THR A 109 1.95 -0.98 -0.61
C THR A 109 2.48 0.34 -1.15
N LEU A 110 2.15 0.71 -2.40
CA LEU A 110 2.50 2.00 -2.99
C LEU A 110 2.02 3.17 -2.13
N ILE A 111 0.75 3.17 -1.73
CA ILE A 111 0.18 4.21 -0.86
C ILE A 111 0.90 4.25 0.49
N HIS A 112 1.18 3.08 1.08
CA HIS A 112 1.90 2.98 2.35
C HIS A 112 3.28 3.65 2.28
N GLU A 113 4.07 3.32 1.25
CA GLU A 113 5.41 3.87 1.09
C GLU A 113 5.41 5.36 0.72
N PHE A 114 4.42 5.82 -0.05
CA PHE A 114 4.21 7.25 -0.28
C PHE A 114 3.88 7.99 1.01
N GLY A 115 3.17 7.35 1.95
CA GLY A 115 2.96 7.87 3.31
C GLY A 115 4.28 8.17 4.02
N HIS A 116 5.21 7.21 4.04
CA HIS A 116 6.55 7.38 4.63
C HIS A 116 7.39 8.42 3.89
N SER A 117 7.31 8.44 2.55
CA SER A 117 8.05 9.39 1.71
C SER A 117 7.56 10.81 1.90
N ALA A 118 6.25 11.04 1.92
CA ALA A 118 5.66 12.35 2.19
C ALA A 118 6.00 12.83 3.61
N HIS A 119 5.90 11.95 4.61
CA HIS A 119 6.33 12.26 5.98
C HIS A 119 7.79 12.73 6.03
N SER A 120 8.68 12.00 5.36
CA SER A 120 10.11 12.34 5.29
C SER A 120 10.35 13.65 4.55
N TYR A 121 9.66 13.86 3.42
CA TYR A 121 9.75 15.07 2.60
C TYR A 121 9.37 16.33 3.37
N PHE A 122 8.20 16.32 4.03
CA PHE A 122 7.75 17.46 4.82
C PHE A 122 8.64 17.71 6.03
N SER A 123 9.11 16.64 6.69
CA SER A 123 10.03 16.77 7.83
C SER A 123 11.34 17.43 7.42
N ARG A 124 11.95 17.00 6.30
CA ARG A 124 13.21 17.58 5.79
C ARG A 124 13.06 19.05 5.39
N LYS A 125 11.90 19.47 4.89
CA LYS A 125 11.64 20.88 4.55
C LYS A 125 11.52 21.81 5.75
N HIS A 126 11.15 21.28 6.91
CA HIS A 126 10.79 22.10 8.08
C HIS A 126 11.69 21.87 9.29
N GLN A 127 12.61 20.91 9.24
CA GLN A 127 13.53 20.58 10.34
C GLN A 127 14.97 20.64 9.85
N PRO A 128 15.93 21.05 10.69
CA PRO A 128 17.34 21.02 10.35
C PRO A 128 17.85 19.59 10.10
N SER A 129 18.95 19.49 9.36
CA SER A 129 19.68 18.25 9.10
C SER A 129 20.38 17.69 10.33
#